data_AF-A0A4Q9FMP3-F1
#
_entry.id   AF-A0A4Q9FMP3-F1
#
_cell.length_a   1.000
_cell.length_b   1.000
_cell.length_c   1.000
_cell.angle_alpha   90.00
_cell.angle_beta   90.00
_cell.angle_gamma   90.00
#
_symmetry.space_group_name_H-M   'P 1'
#
loop_
_entity.id
_entity.type
_entity.pdbx_description
1 polymer ?
#
loop_
_entity_poly.entity_id
_entity_poly.type
_entity_poly.pdbx_seq_one_letter_code
_entity_poly.pdbx_strand_id
1 'polypeptide(L)'
;MIKKAFILALVLLLTICCNSGTYDNDPKSWEKVFGEDSPKEIEVIQSRFWKSAHWSYEFEFYCEMNATKDFLTYYFIDHFKMKSQKEKVVFYSNSKPNWFINNIENYEVWEKEHSITLYLNKESSKAYLHCIQF
;
A
#
# COMPACT_ATOMS: atom_id res chain seq x y z
N MET A 1 -27.99 29.78 23.33
CA MET A 1 -28.12 28.32 23.08
C MET A 1 -27.41 27.88 21.78
N ILE A 2 -27.49 28.65 20.69
CA ILE A 2 -26.84 28.38 19.39
C ILE A 2 -25.32 28.15 19.49
N LYS A 3 -24.58 28.94 20.28
CA LYS A 3 -23.13 28.76 20.45
C LYS A 3 -22.72 27.41 21.05
N LYS A 4 -23.52 26.86 21.98
CA LYS A 4 -23.23 25.55 22.61
C LYS A 4 -23.51 24.39 21.63
N ALA A 5 -24.57 24.51 20.84
CA ALA A 5 -24.87 23.55 19.77
C ALA A 5 -23.80 23.56 18.67
N PHE A 6 -23.28 24.74 18.31
CA PHE A 6 -22.20 24.87 17.33
C PHE A 6 -20.88 24.26 17.81
N ILE A 7 -20.51 24.51 19.08
CA ILE A 7 -19.31 23.90 19.69
C ILE A 7 -19.47 22.37 19.78
N LEU A 8 -20.65 21.87 20.16
CA LEU A 8 -20.92 20.43 20.24
C LEU A 8 -20.85 19.77 18.86
N ALA A 9 -21.39 20.41 17.83
CA ALA A 9 -21.32 19.95 16.44
C ALA A 9 -19.88 19.93 15.91
N LEU A 10 -19.07 20.95 16.24
CA LEU A 10 -17.66 21.01 15.87
C LEU A 10 -16.85 19.89 16.56
N VAL A 11 -17.12 19.61 17.84
CA VAL A 11 -16.47 18.50 18.57
C VAL A 11 -16.88 17.13 18.00
N LEU A 12 -18.16 16.95 17.64
CA LEU A 12 -18.65 15.72 17.00
C LEU A 12 -18.00 15.49 15.62
N LEU A 13 -17.83 16.54 14.82
CA LEU A 13 -17.13 16.48 13.53
C LEU A 13 -15.66 16.07 13.68
N LEU A 14 -15.00 16.46 14.77
CA LEU A 14 -13.61 16.06 15.07
C LEU A 14 -13.49 14.60 15.52
N THR A 15 -14.58 13.96 15.95
CA THR A 15 -14.60 12.55 16.39
C THR A 15 -14.99 11.56 15.30
N ILE A 16 -15.30 12.02 14.09
CA ILE A 16 -15.56 11.12 12.95
C ILE A 16 -14.21 10.60 12.43
N CYS A 17 -13.55 9.76 13.23
CA CYS A 17 -12.43 8.94 12.81
C CYS A 17 -12.96 7.89 11.83
N CYS A 18 -12.94 8.22 10.53
CA CYS A 18 -13.42 7.34 9.48
C CYS A 18 -12.45 6.16 9.27
N ASN A 19 -12.78 5.02 9.88
CA ASN A 19 -12.29 3.68 9.50
C ASN A 19 -10.75 3.54 9.50
N SER A 20 -10.10 3.98 10.57
CA SER A 20 -8.67 3.81 10.82
C SER A 20 -8.35 2.46 11.45
N GLY A 21 -7.14 1.96 11.23
CA GLY A 21 -6.68 0.71 11.84
C GLY A 21 -5.76 -0.09 10.93
N THR A 22 -5.40 -1.29 11.39
CA THR A 22 -4.64 -2.28 10.62
C THR A 22 -5.59 -3.40 10.19
N TYR A 23 -5.50 -3.78 8.93
CA TYR A 23 -6.34 -4.78 8.28
C TYR A 23 -5.42 -5.79 7.59
N ASP A 24 -5.31 -6.98 8.17
CA ASP A 24 -4.56 -8.10 7.59
C ASP A 24 -5.49 -8.90 6.68
N ASN A 25 -5.05 -9.15 5.44
CA ASN A 25 -5.76 -9.93 4.42
C ASN A 25 -7.21 -9.49 4.17
N ASP A 26 -7.52 -8.20 4.37
CA ASP A 26 -8.84 -7.67 4.05
C ASP A 26 -9.01 -7.64 2.52
N PRO A 27 -10.06 -8.27 1.96
CA PRO A 27 -10.29 -8.31 0.51
C PRO A 27 -10.45 -6.93 -0.13
N LYS A 28 -10.77 -5.89 0.65
CA LYS A 28 -10.87 -4.51 0.18
C LYS A 28 -9.55 -3.74 0.23
N SER A 29 -8.45 -4.35 0.64
CA SER A 29 -7.17 -3.63 0.78
C SER A 29 -6.67 -3.08 -0.55
N TRP A 30 -6.87 -3.82 -1.65
CA TRP A 30 -6.52 -3.34 -2.99
C TRP A 30 -7.36 -2.13 -3.41
N GLU A 31 -8.69 -2.22 -3.26
CA GLU A 31 -9.65 -1.14 -3.53
C GLU A 31 -9.32 0.13 -2.73
N LYS A 32 -8.94 -0.02 -1.46
CA LYS A 32 -8.55 1.12 -0.60
C LYS A 32 -7.29 1.83 -1.09
N VAL A 33 -6.40 1.16 -1.82
CA VAL A 33 -5.12 1.72 -2.29
C VAL A 33 -5.25 2.25 -3.71
N PHE A 34 -5.88 1.49 -4.61
CA PHE A 34 -5.93 1.78 -6.04
C PHE A 34 -7.29 2.31 -6.53
N GLY A 35 -8.33 2.27 -5.69
CA GLY A 35 -9.69 2.68 -6.07
C GLY A 35 -10.41 1.69 -6.99
N GLU A 36 -9.84 0.50 -7.19
CA GLU A 36 -10.37 -0.56 -8.04
C GLU A 36 -10.12 -1.94 -7.44
N ASP A 37 -10.82 -2.96 -7.92
CA ASP A 37 -10.53 -4.35 -7.57
C ASP A 37 -9.16 -4.79 -8.12
N SER A 38 -8.55 -5.79 -7.48
CA SER A 38 -7.32 -6.37 -8.00
C SER A 38 -7.55 -6.99 -9.39
N PRO A 39 -6.67 -6.74 -10.37
CA PRO A 39 -6.74 -7.41 -11.67
C PRO A 39 -6.77 -8.93 -11.53
N LYS A 40 -7.47 -9.64 -12.41
CA LYS A 40 -7.63 -11.11 -12.34
C LYS A 40 -6.31 -11.86 -12.54
N GLU A 41 -5.34 -11.21 -13.16
CA GLU A 41 -3.99 -11.69 -13.39
C GLU A 41 -3.12 -11.64 -12.13
N ILE A 42 -3.56 -10.89 -11.11
CA ILE A 42 -2.87 -10.76 -9.83
C ILE A 42 -3.55 -11.64 -8.79
N GLU A 43 -2.83 -12.65 -8.32
CA GLU A 43 -3.20 -13.41 -7.14
C GLU A 43 -2.58 -12.74 -5.91
N VAL A 44 -3.41 -12.14 -5.07
CA VAL A 44 -2.99 -11.62 -3.76
C VAL A 44 -2.85 -12.78 -2.78
N ILE A 45 -1.61 -13.05 -2.34
CA ILE A 45 -1.30 -14.13 -1.39
C ILE A 45 -1.56 -13.68 0.03
N GLN A 46 -1.08 -12.48 0.38
CA GLN A 46 -1.33 -11.86 1.67
C GLN A 46 -1.12 -10.35 1.59
N SER A 47 -1.82 -9.62 2.44
CA SER A 47 -1.70 -8.18 2.51
C SER A 47 -1.85 -7.64 3.92
N ARG A 48 -1.29 -6.46 4.16
CA ARG A 48 -1.54 -5.63 5.33
C ARG A 48 -1.79 -4.21 4.87
N PHE A 49 -2.95 -3.67 5.18
CA PHE A 49 -3.28 -2.27 5.00
C PHE A 49 -3.39 -1.60 6.37
N TRP A 50 -2.65 -0.52 6.59
CA TRP A 50 -2.80 0.36 7.74
C TRP A 50 -3.27 1.73 7.28
N LYS A 51 -4.23 2.31 7.99
CA LYS A 51 -4.71 3.67 7.78
C LYS A 51 -4.66 4.45 9.08
N SER A 52 -4.14 5.67 9.01
CA SER A 52 -4.05 6.55 10.18
C SER A 52 -5.44 6.99 10.66
N ALA A 53 -5.52 7.40 11.93
CA ALA A 53 -6.73 8.00 12.52
C ALA A 53 -6.84 9.50 12.21
N HIS A 54 -5.96 10.05 11.38
CA HIS A 54 -6.00 11.43 10.97
C HIS A 54 -7.13 11.66 9.94
N TRP A 55 -7.45 12.94 9.73
CA TRP A 55 -8.48 13.35 8.78
C TRP A 55 -8.01 13.20 7.32
N SER A 56 -6.70 13.30 7.11
CA SER A 56 -5.99 13.01 5.86
C SER A 56 -6.08 11.52 5.55
N TYR A 57 -6.13 11.17 4.25
CA TYR A 57 -6.10 9.78 3.82
C TYR A 57 -4.66 9.27 3.82
N GLU A 58 -4.12 9.02 5.01
CA GLU A 58 -2.76 8.51 5.18
C GLU A 58 -2.81 7.00 5.37
N PHE A 59 -1.98 6.28 4.62
CA PHE A 59 -1.96 4.84 4.68
C PHE A 59 -0.59 4.26 4.38
N GLU A 60 -0.43 3.01 4.77
CA GLU A 60 0.67 2.16 4.38
C GLU A 60 0.13 0.78 3.99
N PHE A 61 0.63 0.23 2.90
CA PHE A 61 0.16 -1.02 2.34
C PHE A 61 1.33 -1.92 2.01
N TYR A 62 1.21 -3.18 2.41
CA TYR A 62 2.12 -4.27 2.11
C TYR A 62 1.33 -5.37 1.42
N CYS A 63 1.84 -5.89 0.30
CA CYS A 63 1.21 -6.98 -0.43
C CYS A 63 2.26 -7.96 -0.93
N GLU A 64 1.99 -9.25 -0.74
CA GLU A 64 2.64 -10.34 -1.46
C GLU A 64 1.68 -10.85 -2.52
N MET A 65 2.17 -11.00 -3.74
CA MET A 65 1.34 -11.41 -4.87
C MET A 65 2.10 -12.29 -5.86
N ASN A 66 1.34 -13.00 -6.68
CA ASN A 66 1.82 -13.71 -7.86
C ASN A 66 1.14 -13.19 -9.11
N ALA A 67 1.94 -12.97 -10.15
CA ALA A 67 1.46 -12.69 -11.51
C ALA A 67 2.61 -12.95 -12.50
N THR A 68 2.30 -12.95 -13.80
CA THR A 68 3.38 -13.04 -14.81
C THR A 68 4.24 -11.77 -14.78
N LYS A 69 5.54 -11.93 -15.03
CA LYS A 69 6.47 -10.78 -15.03
C LYS A 69 6.08 -9.74 -16.07
N ASP A 70 5.59 -10.17 -17.23
CA ASP A 70 5.09 -9.30 -18.29
C ASP A 70 3.89 -8.47 -17.83
N PHE A 71 2.94 -9.09 -17.14
CA PHE A 71 1.78 -8.38 -16.62
C PHE A 71 2.18 -7.38 -15.53
N LEU A 72 3.05 -7.77 -14.58
CA LEU A 72 3.53 -6.87 -13.55
C LEU A 72 4.33 -5.69 -14.14
N THR A 73 5.08 -5.92 -15.21
CA THR A 73 5.81 -4.87 -15.93
C THR A 73 4.83 -3.90 -16.57
N TYR A 74 3.85 -4.41 -17.31
CA TYR A 74 2.82 -3.58 -17.94
C TYR A 74 1.99 -2.79 -16.91
N TYR A 75 1.43 -3.48 -15.92
CA TYR A 75 0.47 -2.91 -14.98
C TYR A 75 1.14 -1.97 -13.96
N PHE A 76 2.35 -2.29 -13.48
CA PHE A 76 3.03 -1.43 -12.52
C PHE A 76 4.04 -0.49 -13.16
N ILE A 77 5.02 -1.06 -13.88
CA ILE A 77 6.18 -0.29 -14.35
C ILE A 77 5.76 0.69 -15.44
N ASP A 78 5.06 0.23 -16.47
CA ASP A 78 4.69 1.07 -17.61
C ASP A 78 3.56 2.04 -17.26
N HIS A 79 2.50 1.55 -16.60
CA HIS A 79 1.34 2.36 -16.24
C HIS A 79 1.70 3.48 -15.24
N PHE A 80 2.37 3.15 -14.13
CA PHE A 80 2.78 4.16 -13.13
C PHE A 80 4.10 4.86 -13.48
N LYS A 81 4.76 4.48 -14.59
CA LYS A 81 6.05 5.02 -15.05
C LYS A 81 7.12 4.90 -13.96
N MET A 82 7.21 3.72 -13.36
CA MET A 82 8.17 3.44 -12.28
C MET A 82 9.60 3.45 -12.82
N LYS A 83 10.55 3.82 -11.97
CA LYS A 83 11.98 3.81 -12.30
C LYS A 83 12.68 2.72 -11.54
N SER A 84 13.63 2.05 -12.20
CA SER A 84 14.49 1.07 -11.55
C SER A 84 15.38 1.75 -10.53
N GLN A 85 15.42 1.21 -9.31
CA GLN A 85 16.25 1.72 -8.23
C GLN A 85 17.51 0.88 -8.07
N LYS A 86 18.67 1.53 -8.16
CA LYS A 86 19.98 0.90 -7.95
C LYS A 86 20.31 0.76 -6.46
N GLU A 87 19.97 1.77 -5.68
CA GLU A 87 20.16 1.80 -4.24
C GLU A 87 18.88 1.33 -3.55
N LYS A 88 19.02 0.30 -2.74
CA LYS A 88 17.92 -0.40 -2.06
C LYS A 88 17.62 0.26 -0.72
N VAL A 89 17.34 1.55 -0.73
CA VAL A 89 16.93 2.24 0.49
C VAL A 89 15.45 1.98 0.66
N VAL A 90 15.09 1.10 1.60
CA VAL A 90 13.69 0.88 1.93
C VAL A 90 13.38 1.49 3.29
N PHE A 91 12.54 2.53 3.27
CA PHE A 91 11.95 3.08 4.47
C PHE A 91 10.68 2.28 4.77
N TYR A 92 10.84 1.21 5.55
CA TYR A 92 9.70 0.56 6.18
C TYR A 92 9.35 1.30 7.47
N SER A 93 8.06 1.48 7.72
CA SER A 93 7.66 1.81 9.09
C SER A 93 8.02 0.65 10.03
N ASN A 94 8.05 0.92 11.34
CA ASN A 94 8.24 -0.11 12.37
C ASN A 94 7.16 -1.23 12.32
N SER A 95 6.13 -1.10 11.48
CA SER A 95 5.02 -2.04 11.35
C SER A 95 5.13 -3.04 10.19
N LYS A 96 6.28 -3.06 9.48
CA LYS A 96 6.56 -4.02 8.40
C LYS A 96 6.20 -5.45 8.82
N PRO A 97 5.33 -6.16 8.07
CA PRO A 97 5.05 -7.56 8.36
C PRO A 97 6.30 -8.45 8.23
N ASN A 98 6.42 -9.46 9.10
CA ASN A 98 7.55 -10.41 9.07
C ASN A 98 7.64 -11.21 7.77
N TRP A 99 6.51 -11.41 7.10
CA TRP A 99 6.42 -12.10 5.81
C TRP A 99 6.82 -11.21 4.63
N PHE A 100 6.84 -9.89 4.81
CA PHE A 100 7.19 -8.95 3.76
C PHE A 100 8.71 -8.93 3.60
N ILE A 101 9.20 -9.27 2.39
CA ILE A 101 10.60 -9.32 1.94
C ILE A 101 11.69 -9.14 3.03
N ASN A 102 12.40 -10.23 3.31
CA ASN A 102 13.53 -10.23 4.27
C ASN A 102 14.90 -10.18 3.58
N ASN A 103 14.99 -10.58 2.30
CA ASN A 103 16.19 -10.46 1.50
C ASN A 103 15.84 -9.83 0.13
N ILE A 104 16.33 -8.61 -0.08
CA ILE A 104 16.06 -7.80 -1.28
C ILE A 104 17.04 -8.11 -2.43
N GLU A 105 18.10 -8.88 -2.23
CA GLU A 105 19.13 -9.18 -3.24
C GLU A 105 18.57 -9.88 -4.47
N ASN A 106 17.58 -10.74 -4.24
CA ASN A 106 16.90 -11.54 -5.27
C ASN A 106 15.79 -10.77 -6.01
N TYR A 107 15.64 -9.47 -5.73
CA TYR A 107 14.58 -8.64 -6.29
C TYR A 107 15.15 -7.49 -7.12
N GLU A 108 14.49 -7.23 -8.24
CA GLU A 108 14.53 -5.96 -8.96
C GLU A 108 13.59 -4.98 -8.27
N VAL A 109 14.06 -3.77 -8.01
CA VAL A 109 13.29 -2.75 -7.30
C VAL A 109 12.89 -1.67 -8.29
N TRP A 110 11.60 -1.37 -8.31
CA TRP A 110 10.99 -0.33 -9.13
C TRP A 110 10.21 0.59 -8.22
N GLU A 111 10.31 1.89 -8.44
CA GLU A 111 9.68 2.87 -7.56
C GLU A 111 9.06 4.03 -8.35
N LYS A 112 7.93 4.52 -7.83
CA LYS A 112 7.30 5.78 -8.24
C LYS A 112 7.32 6.74 -7.06
N GLU A 113 8.15 7.78 -7.14
CA GLU A 113 8.14 8.95 -6.23
C GLU A 113 8.11 8.61 -4.73
N HIS A 114 8.71 7.50 -4.31
CA HIS A 114 8.69 6.99 -2.93
C HIS A 114 7.31 6.62 -2.36
N SER A 115 6.26 6.62 -3.18
CA SER A 115 4.89 6.28 -2.77
C SER A 115 4.47 4.86 -3.16
N ILE A 116 5.06 4.30 -4.22
CA ILE A 116 4.80 2.93 -4.68
C ILE A 116 6.14 2.27 -5.00
N THR A 117 6.43 1.17 -4.33
CA THR A 117 7.63 0.36 -4.55
C THR A 117 7.25 -1.08 -4.85
N LEU A 118 7.70 -1.56 -6.01
CA LEU A 118 7.50 -2.90 -6.50
C LEU A 118 8.83 -3.66 -6.41
N TYR A 119 8.78 -4.83 -5.78
CA TYR A 119 9.89 -5.77 -5.71
C TYR A 119 9.53 -6.98 -6.58
N LEU A 120 10.15 -7.08 -7.75
CA LEU A 120 9.98 -8.21 -8.65
C LEU A 120 11.06 -9.25 -8.41
N ASN A 121 10.68 -10.48 -8.07
CA ASN A 121 11.65 -11.55 -7.94
C ASN A 121 12.31 -11.83 -9.30
N LYS A 122 13.62 -12.01 -9.32
CA LYS A 122 14.39 -12.21 -10.56
C LYS A 122 14.11 -13.55 -11.24
N GLU A 123 13.69 -14.56 -10.47
CA GLU A 123 13.62 -15.96 -10.90
C GLU A 123 12.21 -16.57 -10.81
N SER A 124 11.25 -15.89 -10.18
CA SER A 124 9.89 -16.41 -9.97
C SER A 124 8.82 -15.36 -10.26
N SER A 125 7.55 -15.80 -10.36
CA SER A 125 6.36 -14.95 -10.51
C SER A 125 5.99 -14.17 -9.25
N LYS A 126 6.75 -14.34 -8.16
CA LYS A 126 6.48 -13.72 -6.88
C LYS A 126 6.90 -12.27 -6.89
N ALA A 127 6.03 -11.40 -6.40
CA ALA A 127 6.30 -10.00 -6.22
C ALA A 127 5.84 -9.51 -4.85
N TYR A 128 6.49 -8.44 -4.39
CA TYR A 128 6.03 -7.66 -3.24
C TYR A 128 5.73 -6.24 -3.68
N LEU A 129 4.72 -5.64 -3.07
CA LEU A 129 4.34 -4.26 -3.28
C LEU A 129 4.26 -3.54 -1.94
N HIS A 130 4.92 -2.40 -1.85
CA HIS A 130 4.81 -1.47 -0.74
C HIS A 130 4.24 -0.15 -1.27
N CYS A 131 3.17 0.35 -0.66
CA CYS A 131 2.62 1.66 -0.99
C CYS A 131 2.48 2.50 0.27
N ILE A 132 2.74 3.79 0.16
CA ILE A 132 2.71 4.72 1.27
C ILE A 132 2.22 6.09 0.83
N GLN A 133 1.35 6.69 1.64
CA GLN A 133 0.84 8.04 1.44
C GLN A 133 0.72 8.70 2.81
N PHE A 134 1.37 9.85 2.97
CA PHE A 134 1.31 10.70 4.16
C PHE A 134 0.94 12.14 3.75
#